data_AF-A0A838ELG6-F1
#
_entry.id   AF-A0A838ELG6-F1
#
_cell.length_a   1.000
_cell.length_b   1.000
_cell.length_c   1.000
_cell.angle_alpha   90.00
_cell.angle_beta   90.00
_cell.angle_gamma   90.00
#
_symmetry.space_group_name_H-M   'P 1'
#
loop_
_entity.id
_entity.type
_entity.pdbx_description
1 polymer ?
#
loop_
_entity_poly.entity_id
_entity_poly.type
_entity_poly.pdbx_seq_one_letter_code
_entity_poly.pdbx_strand_id
1 'polypeptide(L)'
;MHCALVRADAVLPSAISSSRQVFMQLATVYKEINAPLDSIKVSTKAIESNDPGDTTYTNLENQLTSITTQRDALATQIIAMLQGAEFNNQSIDATQAQQLIDQGNALLQQVSSLAASV
;
A
#
# COMPACT_ATOMS: atom_id res chain seq x y z
N MET A 1 13.98 47.26 1.92
CA MET A 1 13.41 46.38 2.98
C MET A 1 13.08 45.05 2.36
N HIS A 2 13.42 43.98 3.07
CA HIS A 2 13.66 42.63 2.57
C HIS A 2 12.43 41.93 1.99
N CYS A 3 12.76 41.07 1.03
CA CYS A 3 11.95 40.16 0.24
C CYS A 3 11.28 39.04 1.05
N ALA A 4 10.32 38.40 0.38
CA ALA A 4 9.90 36.99 0.50
C ALA A 4 8.78 36.64 1.49
N LEU A 5 7.56 36.58 0.94
CA LEU A 5 6.75 35.37 0.82
C LEU A 5 7.00 34.32 1.93
N VAL A 6 6.14 34.32 2.94
CA VAL A 6 5.86 33.11 3.73
C VAL A 6 5.25 32.09 2.77
N ARG A 7 6.10 31.25 2.15
CA ARG A 7 5.67 30.02 1.50
C ARG A 7 5.32 29.05 2.63
N ALA A 8 4.20 28.35 2.52
CA ALA A 8 3.83 27.21 3.36
C ALA A 8 4.79 26.00 3.21
N ASP A 9 6.03 26.23 2.78
CA ASP A 9 7.13 25.27 2.71
C ASP A 9 7.90 25.17 4.06
N ALA A 10 7.50 25.93 5.09
CA ALA A 10 8.02 25.84 6.45
C ALA A 10 7.13 24.89 7.27
N VAL A 11 7.55 23.74 7.83
CA VAL A 11 8.87 23.17 8.13
C VAL A 11 8.70 21.65 8.01
N LEU A 12 8.98 21.05 6.84
CA LEU A 12 9.00 19.57 6.76
C LEU A 12 10.25 19.04 7.50
N PRO A 13 10.16 17.89 8.19
CA PRO A 13 11.35 17.18 8.67
C PRO A 13 12.39 17.05 7.56
N SER A 14 13.66 17.23 7.90
CA SER A 14 14.77 17.19 6.93
C SER A 14 14.83 15.86 6.15
N ALA A 15 14.44 14.76 6.79
CA ALA A 15 14.27 13.46 6.15
C ALA A 15 13.23 13.48 5.02
N ILE A 16 12.10 14.16 5.21
CA ILE A 16 11.05 14.29 4.19
C ILE A 16 11.48 15.29 3.12
N SER A 17 12.08 16.42 3.48
CA SER A 17 12.46 17.43 2.48
C SER A 17 13.52 16.92 1.50
N SER A 18 14.48 16.13 1.97
CA SER A 18 15.52 15.50 1.14
C SER A 18 14.99 14.34 0.26
N SER A 19 13.91 13.69 0.68
CA SER A 19 13.37 12.48 0.02
C SER A 19 11.89 12.63 -0.38
N ARG A 20 11.45 13.85 -0.68
CA ARG A 20 10.02 14.21 -0.80
C ARG A 20 9.27 13.34 -1.81
N GLN A 21 9.87 13.10 -2.97
CA GLN A 21 9.23 12.28 -4.02
C GLN A 21 9.02 10.84 -3.55
N VAL A 22 10.05 10.23 -2.97
CA VAL A 22 10.01 8.85 -2.47
C VAL A 22 9.00 8.71 -1.33
N PHE A 23 8.98 9.67 -0.40
CA PHE A 23 7.97 9.72 0.67
C PHE A 23 6.54 9.76 0.11
N MET A 24 6.29 10.59 -0.91
CA MET A 24 4.96 10.68 -1.54
C MET A 24 4.57 9.40 -2.27
N GLN A 25 5.51 8.71 -2.91
CA GLN A 25 5.25 7.43 -3.58
C GLN A 25 4.91 6.33 -2.57
N LEU A 26 5.67 6.23 -1.48
CA LEU A 26 5.36 5.31 -0.37
C LEU A 26 3.99 5.60 0.24
N ALA A 27 3.68 6.86 0.52
CA ALA A 27 2.37 7.26 1.06
C ALA A 27 1.23 6.95 0.09
N THR A 28 1.47 7.07 -1.22
CA THR A 28 0.48 6.72 -2.25
C THR A 28 0.22 5.22 -2.25
N VAL A 29 1.26 4.40 -2.36
CA VAL A 29 1.13 2.93 -2.34
C VAL A 29 0.48 2.46 -1.03
N TYR A 30 0.90 3.00 0.12
CA TYR A 30 0.29 2.70 1.42
C TYR A 30 -1.22 2.95 1.44
N LYS A 31 -1.66 4.07 0.85
CA LYS A 31 -3.09 4.37 0.76
C LYS A 31 -3.82 3.39 -0.15
N GLU A 32 -3.25 3.08 -1.31
CA GLU A 32 -3.88 2.20 -2.29
C GLU A 32 -4.03 0.76 -1.78
N ILE A 33 -2.99 0.18 -1.17
CA ILE A 33 -3.07 -1.19 -0.62
C ILE A 33 -4.07 -1.30 0.54
N ASN A 34 -4.38 -0.20 1.23
CA ASN A 34 -5.38 -0.13 2.29
C ASN A 34 -6.79 0.25 1.81
N ALA A 35 -6.98 0.42 0.50
CA ALA A 35 -8.28 0.74 -0.11
C ALA A 35 -8.81 -0.41 -1.00
N PRO A 36 -9.00 -1.66 -0.49
CA PRO A 36 -9.18 -2.82 -1.36
C PRO A 36 -10.64 -2.96 -1.85
N LEU A 37 -11.06 -2.17 -2.83
CA LEU A 37 -12.36 -2.33 -3.49
C LEU A 37 -12.46 -3.65 -4.28
N ASP A 38 -11.35 -4.11 -4.86
CA ASP A 38 -11.34 -5.31 -5.69
C ASP A 38 -11.44 -6.62 -4.89
N SER A 39 -10.98 -6.66 -3.62
CA SER A 39 -11.16 -7.85 -2.77
C SER A 39 -12.63 -8.10 -2.44
N ILE A 40 -13.44 -7.04 -2.35
CA ILE A 40 -14.89 -7.16 -2.10
C ILE A 40 -15.56 -7.91 -3.24
N LYS A 41 -15.20 -7.61 -4.51
CA LYS A 41 -15.74 -8.33 -5.68
C LYS A 41 -15.46 -9.82 -5.61
N VAL A 42 -14.23 -10.19 -5.24
CA VAL A 42 -13.81 -11.59 -5.10
C VAL A 42 -14.58 -12.28 -3.98
N SER A 43 -14.74 -11.62 -2.82
CA SER A 43 -15.53 -12.16 -1.70
C SER A 43 -17.00 -12.34 -2.08
N THR A 44 -17.60 -11.41 -2.83
CA THR A 44 -18.97 -11.56 -3.32
C THR A 44 -19.09 -12.78 -4.22
N LYS A 45 -18.19 -12.96 -5.20
CA LYS A 45 -18.21 -14.16 -6.05
C LYS A 45 -18.08 -15.44 -5.25
N ALA A 46 -17.16 -15.47 -4.28
CA ALA A 46 -16.94 -16.63 -3.45
C ALA A 46 -18.23 -17.05 -2.73
N ILE A 47 -18.94 -16.08 -2.12
CA ILE A 47 -20.21 -16.33 -1.40
C ILE A 47 -21.35 -16.71 -2.35
N GLU A 48 -21.37 -16.21 -3.58
CA GLU A 48 -22.38 -16.56 -4.59
C GLU A 48 -22.17 -17.95 -5.22
N SER A 49 -21.00 -18.57 -5.02
CA SER A 49 -20.69 -19.90 -5.55
C SER A 49 -21.63 -20.98 -5.00
N ASN A 50 -22.03 -21.90 -5.88
CA ASN A 50 -22.81 -23.09 -5.53
C ASN A 50 -22.13 -24.40 -6.00
N ASP A 51 -20.82 -24.35 -6.26
CA ASP A 51 -20.04 -25.50 -6.71
C ASP A 51 -20.11 -26.67 -5.69
N PRO A 52 -20.21 -27.93 -6.16
CA PRO A 52 -20.22 -29.08 -5.26
C PRO A 52 -19.02 -29.08 -4.31
N GLY A 53 -19.30 -29.11 -3.00
CA GLY A 53 -18.28 -29.11 -1.96
C GLY A 53 -17.58 -27.76 -1.75
N ASP A 54 -18.18 -26.65 -2.18
CA ASP A 54 -17.70 -25.27 -1.94
C ASP A 54 -16.25 -25.03 -2.39
N THR A 55 -15.85 -25.71 -3.46
CA THR A 55 -14.45 -25.69 -3.94
C THR A 55 -14.03 -24.30 -4.43
N THR A 56 -14.88 -23.60 -5.19
CA THR A 56 -14.61 -22.22 -5.61
C THR A 56 -14.53 -21.26 -4.43
N TYR A 57 -15.45 -21.36 -3.46
CA TYR A 57 -15.39 -20.56 -2.23
C TYR A 57 -14.05 -20.76 -1.51
N THR A 58 -13.69 -22.02 -1.25
CA THR A 58 -12.46 -22.37 -0.52
C THR A 58 -11.20 -21.85 -1.23
N ASN A 59 -11.16 -21.98 -2.56
CA ASN A 59 -10.03 -21.52 -3.35
C ASN A 59 -9.87 -20.00 -3.34
N LEU A 60 -10.97 -19.24 -3.50
CA LEU A 60 -10.94 -17.79 -3.49
C LEU A 60 -10.61 -17.24 -2.09
N GLU A 61 -11.17 -17.84 -1.04
CA GLU A 61 -10.90 -17.42 0.34
C GLU A 61 -9.44 -17.65 0.76
N ASN A 62 -8.84 -18.77 0.32
CA ASN A 62 -7.41 -19.02 0.52
C ASN A 62 -6.54 -17.97 -0.16
N GLN A 63 -6.90 -17.56 -1.39
CA GLN A 63 -6.17 -16.51 -2.11
C GLN A 63 -6.32 -15.15 -1.43
N LEU A 64 -7.53 -14.79 -0.99
CA LEU A 64 -7.78 -13.56 -0.25
C LEU A 64 -7.05 -13.51 1.10
N THR A 65 -6.97 -14.65 1.80
CA THR A 65 -6.21 -14.78 3.04
C THR A 65 -4.71 -14.53 2.81
N SER A 66 -4.15 -15.10 1.75
CA SER A 66 -2.75 -14.87 1.37
C SER A 66 -2.48 -13.41 1.02
N ILE A 67 -3.34 -12.80 0.21
CA ILE A 67 -3.28 -11.37 -0.15
C ILE A 67 -3.35 -10.48 1.09
N THR A 68 -4.26 -10.78 2.01
CA THR A 68 -4.45 -10.03 3.26
C THR A 68 -3.18 -10.08 4.12
N THR A 69 -2.58 -11.26 4.25
CA THR A 69 -1.33 -11.44 4.99
C THR A 69 -0.18 -10.63 4.39
N GLN A 70 -0.04 -10.65 3.05
CA GLN A 70 0.97 -9.87 2.34
C GLN A 70 0.75 -8.37 2.47
N ARG A 71 -0.51 -7.91 2.34
CA ARG A 71 -0.90 -6.51 2.55
C ARG A 71 -0.49 -6.04 3.93
N ASP A 72 -0.83 -6.79 4.98
CA ASP A 72 -0.59 -6.36 6.36
C ASP A 72 0.90 -6.25 6.68
N ALA A 73 1.69 -7.21 6.22
CA ALA A 73 3.14 -7.17 6.33
C ALA A 73 3.75 -5.96 5.59
N LEU A 74 3.26 -5.66 4.39
CA LEU A 74 3.74 -4.53 3.60
C LEU A 74 3.32 -3.19 4.20
N ALA A 75 2.06 -3.05 4.60
CA ALA A 75 1.53 -1.86 5.23
C ALA A 75 2.30 -1.51 6.51
N THR A 76 2.63 -2.52 7.32
CA THR A 76 3.44 -2.37 8.54
C THR A 76 4.83 -1.81 8.23
N GLN A 77 5.49 -2.31 7.18
CA GLN A 77 6.81 -1.83 6.78
C GLN A 77 6.77 -0.40 6.24
N ILE A 78 5.80 -0.11 5.36
CA ILE A 78 5.68 1.23 4.78
C ILE A 78 5.33 2.27 5.84
N ILE A 79 4.38 1.98 6.74
CA ILE A 79 3.97 2.96 7.76
C ILE A 79 5.10 3.23 8.77
N ALA A 80 5.90 2.21 9.12
CA ALA A 80 7.06 2.39 9.97
C ALA A 80 8.09 3.35 9.34
N MET A 81 8.33 3.22 8.03
CA MET A 81 9.25 4.11 7.30
C MET A 81 8.70 5.54 7.21
N LEU A 82 7.41 5.71 6.90
CA LEU A 82 6.76 7.02 6.83
C LEU A 82 6.79 7.72 8.19
N GLN A 83 6.39 7.02 9.26
CA GLN A 83 6.40 7.56 10.61
C GLN A 83 7.81 7.86 11.12
N GLY A 84 8.80 7.04 10.77
CA GLY A 84 10.21 7.31 11.06
C GLY A 84 10.68 8.64 10.46
N ALA A 85 10.34 8.88 9.19
CA ALA A 85 10.68 10.13 8.51
C ALA A 85 9.91 11.34 9.08
N GLU A 86 8.63 11.17 9.39
CA GLU A 86 7.74 12.23 9.85
C GLU A 86 8.00 12.66 11.29
N PHE A 87 8.12 11.71 12.21
CA PHE A 87 8.15 11.99 13.64
C PHE A 87 9.54 11.86 14.27
N ASN A 88 10.43 11.07 13.66
CA ASN A 88 11.75 10.77 14.23
C ASN A 88 12.91 11.35 13.40
N ASN A 89 12.61 12.11 12.33
CA ASN A 89 13.59 12.67 11.40
C ASN A 89 14.56 11.59 10.86
N GLN A 90 14.10 10.33 10.76
CA GLN A 90 14.87 9.21 10.24
C GLN A 90 14.93 9.32 8.72
N SER A 91 16.13 9.27 8.14
CA SER A 91 16.30 9.28 6.69
C SER A 91 15.58 8.08 6.06
N ILE A 92 14.97 8.32 4.90
CA ILE A 92 14.38 7.26 4.08
C ILE A 92 15.51 6.55 3.34
N ASP A 93 15.57 5.22 3.47
CA ASP A 93 16.41 4.39 2.61
C ASP A 93 15.73 4.24 1.26
N ALA A 94 16.31 4.85 0.22
CA ALA A 94 15.72 4.85 -1.12
C ALA A 94 15.63 3.45 -1.75
N THR A 95 16.56 2.55 -1.43
CA THR A 95 16.54 1.18 -1.97
C THR A 95 15.42 0.38 -1.34
N GLN A 96 15.31 0.45 -0.01
CA GLN A 96 14.22 -0.21 0.71
C GLN A 96 12.87 0.38 0.32
N ALA A 97 12.77 1.70 0.18
CA ALA A 97 11.56 2.37 -0.26
C ALA A 97 11.11 1.87 -1.64
N GLN A 98 12.04 1.77 -2.61
CA GLN A 98 11.72 1.28 -3.95
C GLN A 98 11.22 -0.17 -3.90
N GLN A 99 11.87 -1.04 -3.12
CA GLN A 99 11.42 -2.43 -2.95
C GLN A 99 10.00 -2.51 -2.39
N LEU A 100 9.65 -1.67 -1.41
CA LEU A 100 8.30 -1.61 -0.84
C LEU A 100 7.26 -1.09 -1.85
N ILE A 101 7.63 -0.08 -2.65
CA ILE A 101 6.79 0.45 -3.73
C ILE A 101 6.51 -0.64 -4.76
N ASP A 102 7.54 -1.36 -5.21
CA ASP A 102 7.41 -2.42 -6.20
C ASP A 102 6.55 -3.59 -5.68
N GLN A 103 6.75 -3.99 -4.43
CA GLN A 103 5.92 -5.00 -3.77
C GLN A 103 4.45 -4.57 -3.66
N GLY A 104 4.20 -3.30 -3.34
CA GLY A 104 2.83 -2.78 -3.26
C GLY A 104 2.14 -2.74 -4.61
N ASN A 105 2.84 -2.30 -5.65
CA ASN A 105 2.32 -2.32 -7.02
C ASN A 105 2.02 -3.74 -7.49
N ALA A 106 2.89 -4.70 -7.19
CA ALA A 106 2.68 -6.10 -7.52
C ALA A 106 1.46 -6.68 -6.79
N LEU A 107 1.28 -6.37 -5.51
CA LEU A 107 0.11 -6.79 -4.74
C LEU A 107 -1.19 -6.21 -5.32
N LEU A 108 -1.21 -4.93 -5.67
CA LEU A 108 -2.38 -4.29 -6.31
C LEU A 108 -2.73 -4.97 -7.65
N GLN A 109 -1.73 -5.29 -8.47
CA GLN A 109 -1.94 -6.03 -9.72
C GLN A 109 -2.46 -7.44 -9.48
N GLN A 110 -1.97 -8.14 -8.46
CA GLN A 110 -2.45 -9.47 -8.10
C GLN A 110 -3.93 -9.44 -7.72
N VAL A 111 -4.34 -8.51 -6.86
CA VAL A 111 -5.74 -8.36 -6.43
C VAL A 111 -6.64 -8.01 -7.63
N SER A 112 -6.20 -7.07 -8.48
CA SER A 112 -6.97 -6.67 -9.66
C SER A 112 -7.14 -7.83 -10.65
N SER A 113 -6.07 -8.62 -10.86
CA SER A 113 -6.12 -9.79 -11.75
C SER A 113 -7.04 -10.88 -11.21
N LEU A 114 -7.00 -11.15 -9.91
CA LEU A 114 -7.93 -12.07 -9.26
C LEU A 114 -9.37 -11.60 -9.41
N ALA A 115 -9.65 -10.32 -9.15
CA ALA A 115 -10.96 -9.73 -9.33
C ALA A 115 -11.47 -9.74 -10.78
N ALA A 116 -10.57 -9.67 -11.77
CA ALA A 116 -10.92 -9.79 -13.19
C ALA A 116 -11.18 -11.25 -13.63
N SER A 117 -10.78 -12.24 -12.82
CA SER A 117 -10.92 -13.67 -13.13
C SER A 117 -12.20 -14.32 -12.61
N VAL A 118 -12.99 -13.58 -11.83
CA VAL A 118 -14.20 -14.06 -11.13
C VAL A 118 -15.50 -13.60 -11.76
#